data_AF-A0A6I0HEF5-F1
#
_entry.id   AF-A0A6I0HEF5-F1
#
_cell.length_a   1.000
_cell.length_b   1.000
_cell.length_c   1.000
_cell.angle_alpha   90.00
_cell.angle_beta   90.00
_cell.angle_gamma   90.00
#
_symmetry.space_group_name_H-M   'P 1'
#
loop_
_entity.id
_entity.type
_entity.pdbx_description
1 polymer ?
#
loop_
_entity_poly.entity_id
_entity_poly.type
_entity_poly.pdbx_seq_one_letter_code
_entity_poly.pdbx_strand_id
1 'polypeptide(L)'
;HLSEGDRIAYDKAVDRYNVSRIVENDIREQAVAEGKAIGKAEGKAEGEAEGRLKERLEIARKLKENGFSIADIVRVAGLSAEEIDKL
;
A
#
# COMPACT_ATOMS: atom_id res chain seq x y z
N HIS A 1 42.41 23.75 -31.77
CA HIS A 1 41.56 22.56 -32.02
C HIS A 1 41.93 21.49 -31.01
N LEU A 2 40.95 20.75 -30.46
CA LEU A 2 41.21 19.60 -29.58
C LEU A 2 41.95 18.49 -30.34
N SER A 3 42.87 17.80 -29.66
CA SER A 3 43.55 16.64 -30.23
C SER A 3 42.55 15.50 -30.46
N GLU A 4 42.88 14.57 -31.35
CA GLU A 4 42.03 13.40 -31.63
C GLU A 4 41.84 12.53 -30.36
N GLY A 5 42.89 12.38 -29.54
CA GLY A 5 42.83 11.68 -28.26
C GLY A 5 41.87 12.34 -27.27
N ASP A 6 41.85 13.67 -27.21
CA ASP A 6 40.93 14.40 -26.32
C ASP A 6 39.48 14.27 -26.76
N ARG A 7 39.21 14.25 -28.07
CA ARG A 7 37.85 14.03 -28.62
C ARG A 7 37.35 12.63 -28.28
N ILE A 8 38.18 11.61 -28.49
CA ILE A 8 37.84 10.22 -28.16
C ILE A 8 37.59 10.05 -26.65
N ALA A 9 38.38 10.71 -25.79
CA ALA A 9 38.19 10.67 -24.35
C ALA A 9 36.88 11.36 -23.93
N TYR A 10 36.56 12.50 -24.56
CA TYR A 10 35.30 13.22 -24.35
C TYR A 10 34.09 12.38 -24.75
N ASP A 11 34.09 11.81 -25.95
CA ASP A 11 32.97 10.98 -26.45
C ASP A 11 32.72 9.78 -25.52
N LYS A 12 33.78 9.08 -25.10
CA LYS A 12 33.68 7.98 -24.13
C LYS A 12 33.15 8.42 -22.77
N ALA A 13 33.48 9.63 -22.32
CA ALA A 13 32.97 10.16 -21.05
C ALA A 13 31.48 10.48 -21.16
N VAL A 14 31.05 11.07 -22.27
CA VAL A 14 29.63 11.36 -22.57
C VAL A 14 28.82 10.08 -22.67
N ASP A 15 29.31 9.07 -23.39
CA ASP A 15 28.64 7.78 -23.51
C ASP A 15 28.45 7.10 -22.15
N ARG A 16 29.50 7.07 -21.32
CA ARG A 16 29.42 6.54 -19.95
C ARG A 16 28.40 7.29 -19.10
N TYR A 17 28.38 8.62 -19.18
CA TYR A 17 27.40 9.42 -18.46
C TYR A 17 25.97 9.12 -18.93
N ASN A 18 25.75 9.04 -20.24
CA ASN A 18 24.44 8.73 -20.81
C ASN A 18 23.94 7.35 -20.41
N VAL A 19 24.80 6.33 -20.48
CA VAL A 19 24.47 4.96 -20.04
C VAL A 19 24.14 4.94 -18.54
N SER A 20 24.97 5.57 -17.70
CA SER A 20 24.72 5.65 -16.26
C SER A 20 23.37 6.29 -15.94
N ARG A 21 23.03 7.36 -16.65
CA ARG A 21 21.77 8.08 -16.45
C ARG A 21 20.55 7.26 -16.88
N ILE A 22 20.65 6.46 -17.94
CA ILE A 22 19.58 5.55 -18.37
C ILE A 22 19.30 4.53 -17.26
N VAL A 23 20.36 3.86 -16.77
CA VAL A 23 20.23 2.87 -15.70
C VAL A 23 19.65 3.50 -14.43
N GLU A 24 20.10 4.70 -14.05
CA GLU A 24 19.56 5.41 -12.89
C GLU A 24 18.07 5.77 -13.05
N ASN A 25 17.67 6.21 -14.25
CA ASN A 25 16.28 6.50 -14.55
C ASN A 25 15.42 5.23 -14.48
N ASP A 26 15.87 4.12 -15.07
CA ASP A 26 15.16 2.85 -15.04
C ASP A 26 14.95 2.36 -13.60
N ILE A 27 16.00 2.44 -12.76
CA ILE A 27 15.92 2.09 -11.34
C ILE A 27 14.91 2.99 -10.61
N ARG A 28 14.92 4.31 -10.88
CA ARG A 28 13.98 5.25 -10.28
C ARG A 28 12.54 4.96 -10.69
N GLU A 29 12.31 4.70 -11.97
CA GLU A 29 10.99 4.37 -12.50
C GLU A 29 10.46 3.06 -11.91
N GLN A 30 11.31 2.03 -11.81
CA GLN A 30 10.97 0.78 -11.15
C GLN A 30 10.64 0.99 -9.67
N ALA A 31 11.47 1.72 -8.92
CA ALA A 31 11.22 2.00 -7.52
C ALA A 31 9.91 2.77 -7.29
N VAL A 32 9.58 3.74 -8.15
CA VAL A 32 8.30 4.47 -8.09
C VAL A 32 7.13 3.56 -8.42
N ALA A 33 7.26 2.70 -9.43
CA ALA A 33 6.20 1.75 -9.82
C ALA A 33 5.94 0.73 -8.70
N GLU A 34 6.99 0.15 -8.12
CA GLU A 34 6.91 -0.77 -7.00
C GLU A 34 6.30 -0.10 -5.77
N GLY A 35 6.77 1.10 -5.41
CA GLY A 35 6.22 1.85 -4.28
C GLY A 35 4.72 2.15 -4.44
N LYS A 36 4.28 2.52 -5.65
CA LYS A 36 2.85 2.72 -5.94
C LYS A 36 2.04 1.41 -5.86
N ALA A 37 2.62 0.31 -6.35
CA ALA A 37 1.96 -0.99 -6.32
C ALA A 37 1.77 -1.49 -4.87
N ILE A 38 2.83 -1.41 -4.06
CA ILE A 38 2.82 -1.78 -2.63
C ILE A 38 1.81 -0.90 -1.89
N GLY A 39 1.93 0.43 -2.00
CA GLY A 39 1.03 1.34 -1.29
C GLY A 39 -0.44 1.16 -1.67
N LYS A 40 -0.74 0.85 -2.95
CA LYS A 40 -2.11 0.52 -3.38
C LYS A 40 -2.60 -0.81 -2.79
N ALA A 41 -1.74 -1.82 -2.71
CA ALA A 41 -2.09 -3.11 -2.14
C ALA A 41 -2.35 -3.02 -0.63
N GLU A 42 -1.44 -2.36 0.11
CA GLU A 42 -1.57 -2.11 1.55
C GLU A 42 -2.83 -1.29 1.84
N GLY A 43 -3.00 -0.13 1.18
CA GLY A 43 -4.17 0.72 1.42
C GLY A 43 -5.50 0.04 1.09
N LYS A 44 -5.54 -0.84 0.08
CA LYS A 44 -6.72 -1.65 -0.21
C LYS A 44 -6.98 -2.68 0.90
N ALA A 45 -5.95 -3.39 1.35
CA ALA A 45 -6.09 -4.39 2.40
C ALA A 45 -6.53 -3.78 3.74
N GLU A 46 -5.92 -2.66 4.13
CA GLU A 46 -6.29 -1.91 5.33
C GLU A 46 -7.71 -1.38 5.24
N GLY A 47 -8.07 -0.73 4.12
CA GLY A 47 -9.41 -0.19 3.91
C GLY A 47 -10.50 -1.27 3.94
N GLU A 48 -10.25 -2.44 3.35
CA GLU A 48 -11.17 -3.58 3.42
C GLU A 48 -11.29 -4.14 4.84
N ALA A 49 -10.19 -4.25 5.58
CA ALA A 49 -10.20 -4.72 6.97
C ALA A 49 -10.95 -3.76 7.88
N GLU A 50 -10.67 -2.46 7.79
CA GLU A 50 -11.40 -1.43 8.53
C GLU A 50 -12.88 -1.40 8.18
N GLY A 51 -13.21 -1.49 6.88
CA GLY A 51 -14.60 -1.50 6.41
C GLY A 51 -15.39 -2.67 6.99
N ARG A 52 -14.83 -3.88 6.91
CA ARG A 52 -15.44 -5.09 7.49
C ARG A 52 -15.61 -4.96 9.01
N LEU A 53 -14.63 -4.38 9.72
CA LEU A 53 -14.74 -4.18 11.16
C LEU A 53 -15.84 -3.16 11.50
N LYS A 54 -15.87 -2.01 10.82
CA LYS A 54 -16.91 -0.98 11.00
C LYS A 54 -18.31 -1.54 10.76
N GLU A 55 -18.48 -2.33 9.69
CA GLU A 55 -19.75 -2.99 9.38
C GLU A 55 -20.17 -3.96 10.49
N ARG A 56 -19.26 -4.83 10.98
CA ARG A 56 -19.55 -5.76 12.07
C ARG A 56 -19.95 -5.04 13.35
N LEU A 57 -19.27 -3.96 13.70
CA LEU A 57 -19.58 -3.14 14.87
C LEU A 57 -20.96 -2.47 14.74
N GLU A 58 -21.29 -1.97 13.54
CA GLU A 58 -22.60 -1.36 13.27
C GLU A 58 -23.73 -2.39 13.37
N ILE A 59 -23.54 -3.58 12.80
CA ILE A 59 -24.50 -4.69 12.92
C ILE A 59 -24.69 -5.07 14.39
N ALA A 60 -23.59 -5.26 15.13
CA ALA A 60 -23.65 -5.62 16.54
C ALA A 60 -24.37 -4.57 17.38
N ARG A 61 -24.10 -3.28 17.14
CA ARG A 61 -24.77 -2.16 17.80
C ARG A 61 -26.27 -2.18 17.53
N LYS A 62 -26.68 -2.29 16.26
CA LYS A 62 -28.10 -2.36 15.88
C LYS A 62 -28.81 -3.55 16.54
N LEU A 63 -28.16 -4.72 16.58
CA LEU A 63 -28.75 -5.90 17.23
C LEU A 63 -28.88 -5.70 18.75
N LYS A 64 -27.88 -5.10 19.41
CA LYS A 64 -27.94 -4.77 20.84
C LYS A 64 -29.06 -3.78 21.14
N GLU A 65 -29.20 -2.73 20.32
CA GLU A 65 -30.29 -1.75 20.42
C GLU A 65 -31.68 -2.37 20.23
N ASN A 66 -31.79 -3.44 19.42
CA ASN A 66 -33.02 -4.20 19.23
C ASN A 66 -33.25 -5.32 20.27
N GLY A 67 -32.42 -5.39 21.32
CA GLY A 67 -32.62 -6.31 22.45
C GLY A 67 -32.21 -7.76 22.19
N PHE A 68 -31.39 -8.03 21.17
CA PHE A 68 -30.85 -9.38 20.94
C PHE A 68 -29.87 -9.80 22.04
N SER A 69 -29.79 -11.10 22.31
CA SER A 69 -28.87 -11.66 23.29
C SER A 69 -27.41 -11.48 22.85
N ILE A 70 -26.49 -11.29 23.79
CA ILE A 70 -25.05 -11.20 23.48
C ILE A 70 -24.58 -12.44 22.71
N ALA A 71 -25.07 -13.63 23.07
CA ALA A 71 -24.74 -14.87 22.39
C ALA A 71 -25.15 -14.87 20.91
N ASP A 72 -26.34 -14.35 20.58
CA ASP A 72 -26.78 -14.20 19.19
C ASP A 72 -25.97 -13.15 18.43
N ILE A 73 -25.63 -12.04 19.08
CA ILE A 73 -24.84 -10.98 18.47
C ILE A 73 -23.41 -11.48 18.17
N VAL A 74 -22.78 -12.23 19.08
CA VAL A 74 -21.47 -12.88 18.85
C VAL A 74 -21.53 -13.75 17.59
N ARG A 75 -22.58 -14.58 17.48
CA ARG A 75 -22.77 -15.51 16.36
C ARG A 75 -22.97 -14.79 15.03
N VAL A 76 -23.70 -13.67 15.02
CA VAL A 76 -24.07 -12.94 13.79
C VAL A 76 -22.99 -11.94 13.36
N ALA A 77 -22.49 -11.13 14.28
CA ALA A 77 -21.49 -10.09 14.00
C ALA A 77 -20.06 -10.63 13.94
N GLY A 78 -19.80 -11.83 14.48
CA GLY A 78 -18.46 -12.41 14.53
C GLY A 78 -17.48 -11.60 15.38
N LEU A 79 -18.01 -10.95 16.43
CA LEU A 79 -17.25 -10.22 17.45
C LEU A 79 -17.25 -11.02 18.75
N SER A 80 -16.26 -10.80 19.60
CA SER A 80 -16.21 -11.39 20.94
C SER A 80 -17.31 -10.82 21.85
N ALA A 81 -17.66 -11.56 22.90
CA ALA A 81 -18.63 -11.10 23.88
C ALA A 81 -18.15 -9.82 24.57
N GLU A 82 -16.84 -9.71 24.83
CA GLU A 82 -16.21 -8.54 25.43
C GLU A 82 -16.27 -7.30 24.53
N GLU A 83 -16.12 -7.48 23.22
CA GLU A 83 -16.31 -6.37 22.26
C GLU A 83 -17.76 -5.90 22.24
N ILE A 84 -18.72 -6.83 22.24
CA ILE A 84 -20.15 -6.51 22.22
C ILE A 84 -20.60 -5.85 23.53
N ASP A 85 -20.07 -6.28 24.68
CA ASP A 85 -20.39 -5.68 25.98
C ASP A 85 -20.00 -4.20 26.03
N LYS A 86 -18.90 -3.84 25.38
CA LYS A 86 -18.36 -2.46 25.29
C LYS A 86 -19.04 -1.55 24.26
N LEU A 87 -19.88 -2.09 23.37
CA LEU A 87 -20.66 -1.30 22.38
C LEU A 87 -21.81 -0.54 23.03
#